data_AF-A0A8H7VZA2-F1
#
_entry.id   AF-A0A8H7VZA2-F1
#
_cell.length_a   1.000
_cell.length_b   1.000
_cell.length_c   1.000
_cell.angle_alpha   90.00
_cell.angle_beta   90.00
_cell.angle_gamma   90.00
#
_symmetry.space_group_name_H-M   'P 1'
#
loop_
_entity.id
_entity.type
_entity.pdbx_description
1 polymer ?
#
loop_
_entity_poly.entity_id
_entity_poly.type
_entity_poly.pdbx_seq_one_letter_code
_entity_poly.pdbx_strand_id
1 'polypeptide(L)'
;MTSKATQEYRLSFITLISQLSEIEKKGQEFFDKIEKSVFTSYEPSEAQADFEELMSSLQTLETHARSCGLLSISGQTTVETTRNLATRNAETLQAVDVFFQEKNRLLMNIRAATNAVSLK
;
A
#
# COMPACT_ATOMS: atom_id res chain seq x y z
N MET A 1 -19.10 21.94 -19.31
CA MET A 1 -17.91 22.57 -18.71
C MET A 1 -17.57 21.78 -17.45
N THR A 2 -16.42 21.09 -17.39
CA THR A 2 -15.95 20.46 -16.15
C THR A 2 -15.44 21.56 -15.22
N SER A 3 -15.87 21.56 -13.96
CA SER A 3 -15.44 22.58 -12.99
C SER A 3 -13.91 22.54 -12.80
N LYS A 4 -13.30 23.68 -12.47
CA LYS A 4 -11.86 23.78 -12.15
C LYS A 4 -11.43 22.76 -11.08
N ALA A 5 -12.27 22.55 -10.07
CA ALA A 5 -12.08 21.54 -9.03
C ALA A 5 -12.03 20.10 -9.58
N THR A 6 -12.84 19.80 -10.61
CA THR A 6 -12.83 18.49 -11.27
C THR A 6 -11.54 18.26 -12.07
N GLN A 7 -10.94 19.30 -12.66
CA GLN A 7 -9.66 19.21 -13.34
C GLN A 7 -8.49 19.02 -12.37
N GLU A 8 -8.46 19.81 -11.28
CA GLU A 8 -7.44 19.69 -10.23
C GLU A 8 -7.48 18.29 -9.59
N TYR A 9 -8.67 17.76 -9.32
CA TYR A 9 -8.83 16.41 -8.78
C TYR A 9 -8.35 15.31 -9.75
N ARG A 10 -8.65 15.44 -11.06
CA ARG A 10 -8.15 14.50 -12.07
C ARG A 10 -6.62 14.52 -12.16
N LEU A 11 -6.01 15.70 -12.09
CA LEU A 11 -4.55 15.84 -12.07
C LEU A 11 -3.95 15.17 -10.84
N SER A 12 -4.46 15.46 -9.64
CA SER A 12 -4.01 14.81 -8.40
C SER A 12 -4.14 13.28 -8.47
N PHE A 13 -5.24 12.78 -9.03
CA PHE A 13 -5.45 11.34 -9.20
C PHE A 13 -4.44 10.70 -10.17
N ILE A 14 -4.15 11.35 -11.30
CA ILE A 14 -3.12 10.89 -12.25
C ILE A 14 -1.74 10.88 -11.59
N THR A 15 -1.40 11.93 -10.84
CA THR A 15 -0.12 12.02 -10.13
C THR A 15 0.03 10.91 -9.11
N LEU A 16 -1.02 10.60 -8.33
CA LEU A 16 -0.97 9.52 -7.35
C LEU A 16 -0.82 8.15 -8.00
N ILE A 17 -1.49 7.90 -9.13
CA ILE A 17 -1.29 6.66 -9.90
C ILE A 17 0.15 6.55 -10.37
N SER A 18 0.71 7.63 -10.93
CA SER A 18 2.10 7.65 -11.38
C SER A 18 3.08 7.36 -10.24
N GLN A 19 2.86 7.98 -9.08
CA GLN A 19 3.67 7.75 -7.87
C GLN A 19 3.55 6.30 -7.39
N LEU A 20 2.34 5.72 -7.40
CA LEU A 20 2.14 4.32 -7.04
C LEU A 20 2.89 3.37 -7.99
N SER A 21 2.79 3.58 -9.30
CA SER A 21 3.51 2.76 -10.29
C SER A 21 5.02 2.84 -10.15
N GLU A 22 5.55 4.01 -9.76
CA GLU A 22 6.98 4.16 -9.48
C GLU A 22 7.40 3.39 -8.21
N ILE A 23 6.57 3.43 -7.16
CA ILE A 23 6.79 2.65 -5.94
C ILE A 23 6.73 1.15 -6.24
N GLU A 24 5.76 0.69 -7.04
CA GLU A 24 5.66 -0.71 -7.46
C GLU A 24 6.91 -1.18 -8.21
N LYS A 25 7.41 -0.34 -9.13
CA LYS A 25 8.64 -0.63 -9.86
C LYS A 25 9.84 -0.75 -8.91
N LYS A 26 10.03 0.23 -8.01
CA LYS A 26 11.11 0.18 -7.00
C LYS A 26 10.98 -1.02 -6.08
N GLY A 27 9.75 -1.38 -5.71
CA GLY A 27 9.45 -2.56 -4.89
C GLY A 27 9.85 -3.84 -5.60
N GLN A 28 9.51 -3.97 -6.88
CA GLN A 28 9.94 -5.11 -7.70
C GLN A 28 11.46 -5.18 -7.79
N GLU A 29 12.15 -4.07 -8.05
CA GLU A 29 13.62 -4.03 -8.09
C GLU A 29 14.26 -4.45 -6.75
N PHE A 30 13.67 -4.02 -5.62
CA PHE A 30 14.09 -4.43 -4.29
C PHE A 30 13.93 -5.94 -4.06
N PHE A 31 12.76 -6.51 -4.40
CA PHE A 31 12.54 -7.95 -4.27
C PHE A 31 13.44 -8.76 -5.21
N ASP A 32 13.65 -8.29 -6.43
CA ASP A 32 14.59 -8.88 -7.38
C ASP A 32 16.02 -8.92 -6.82
N LYS A 33 16.48 -7.84 -6.16
CA LYS A 33 17.81 -7.80 -5.51
C LYS A 33 17.89 -8.81 -4.37
N ILE A 34 16.84 -8.95 -3.55
CA ILE A 34 16.77 -9.95 -2.49
C ILE A 34 16.82 -11.37 -3.07
N GLU A 35 16.04 -11.66 -4.11
CA GLU A 35 16.02 -12.99 -4.73
C GLU A 35 17.39 -13.34 -5.35
N LYS A 36 18.01 -12.35 -6.00
CA LYS A 36 19.35 -12.49 -6.60
C LYS A 36 20.48 -12.41 -5.58
N SER A 37 20.21 -12.12 -4.30
CA SER A 37 21.24 -11.98 -3.25
C SER A 37 22.09 -13.24 -3.06
N VAL A 38 21.54 -14.41 -3.44
CA VAL A 38 22.24 -15.69 -3.45
C VAL A 38 23.36 -15.74 -4.52
N PHE A 39 23.19 -14.97 -5.60
CA PHE A 39 24.12 -14.93 -6.74
C PHE A 39 24.95 -13.64 -6.81
N THR A 40 24.46 -12.53 -6.27
CA THR A 40 25.09 -11.21 -6.27
C THR A 40 25.01 -10.65 -4.86
N SER A 41 26.13 -10.22 -4.26
CA SER A 41 26.09 -9.72 -2.88
C SER A 41 25.10 -8.56 -2.78
N TYR A 42 24.15 -8.69 -1.85
CA TYR A 42 23.23 -7.62 -1.49
C TYR A 42 23.42 -7.34 -0.01
N GLU A 43 24.17 -6.28 0.29
CA GLU A 43 24.61 -6.00 1.65
C GLU A 43 23.43 -5.59 2.53
N PRO A 44 23.37 -6.02 3.81
CA PRO A 44 22.28 -5.66 4.72
C PRO A 44 22.06 -4.15 4.87
N SER A 45 23.12 -3.34 4.78
CA SER A 45 23.04 -1.88 4.80
C SER A 45 22.38 -1.30 3.56
N GLU A 46 22.63 -1.88 2.39
CA GLU A 46 21.97 -1.48 1.13
C GLU A 46 20.51 -1.90 1.14
N ALA A 47 20.21 -3.09 1.64
CA ALA A 47 18.84 -3.57 1.83
C ALA A 47 18.03 -2.67 2.77
N GLN A 48 18.64 -2.24 3.87
CA GLN A 48 18.01 -1.32 4.81
C GLN A 48 17.73 0.04 4.16
N ALA A 49 18.68 0.58 3.39
CA ALA A 49 18.50 1.87 2.70
C ALA A 49 17.39 1.81 1.64
N ASP A 50 17.39 0.76 0.80
CA ASP A 50 16.34 0.55 -0.21
C ASP A 50 14.95 0.39 0.45
N PHE A 51 14.88 -0.32 1.58
CA PHE A 51 13.65 -0.46 2.36
C PHE A 51 13.15 0.88 2.92
N GLU A 52 14.03 1.68 3.51
CA GLU A 52 13.69 3.00 4.04
C GLU A 52 13.22 3.95 2.93
N GLU A 53 13.83 3.90 1.74
CA GLU A 53 13.40 4.69 0.59
C GLU A 53 11.99 4.30 0.12
N LEU A 54 11.69 3.00 0.03
CA LEU A 54 10.36 2.51 -0.31
C LEU A 54 9.31 2.97 0.71
N MET A 55 9.67 2.94 2.00
CA MET A 55 8.76 3.34 3.05
C MET A 55 8.50 4.84 3.08
N SER A 56 9.54 5.63 2.87
CA SER A 56 9.43 7.08 2.69
C SER A 56 8.55 7.46 1.50
N SER A 57 8.69 6.73 0.38
CA SER A 57 7.88 6.94 -0.82
C SER A 57 6.40 6.63 -0.57
N LEU A 58 6.10 5.55 0.16
CA LEU A 58 4.73 5.20 0.56
C LEU A 58 4.10 6.25 1.51
N GLN A 59 4.85 6.72 2.50
CA GLN A 59 4.38 7.77 3.42
C GLN A 59 4.11 9.10 2.68
N THR A 60 4.95 9.42 1.68
CA THR A 60 4.78 10.60 0.83
C THR A 60 3.51 10.48 -0.01
N LEU A 61 3.28 9.32 -0.62
CA LEU A 61 2.05 9.02 -1.36
C LEU A 61 0.81 9.18 -0.47
N GLU A 62 0.84 8.62 0.74
CA GLU A 62 -0.26 8.73 1.70
C GLU A 62 -0.53 10.20 2.07
N THR A 63 0.51 10.96 2.38
CA THR A 63 0.41 12.39 2.71
C THR A 63 -0.18 13.18 1.55
N HIS A 64 0.25 12.90 0.32
CA HIS A 64 -0.27 13.53 -0.88
C HIS A 64 -1.76 13.20 -1.07
N ALA A 65 -2.15 11.92 -0.94
CA ALA A 65 -3.55 11.49 -1.02
C ALA A 65 -4.44 12.17 0.05
N ARG A 66 -3.92 12.40 1.26
CA ARG A 66 -4.62 13.15 2.33
C ARG A 66 -4.79 14.62 1.95
N SER A 67 -3.71 15.26 1.49
CA SER A 67 -3.70 16.68 1.10
C SER A 67 -4.61 16.98 -0.09
N CYS A 68 -4.76 16.04 -1.03
CA CYS A 68 -5.66 16.16 -2.19
C CYS A 68 -7.14 15.92 -1.84
N GLY A 69 -7.46 15.64 -0.57
CA GLY A 69 -8.84 15.37 -0.12
C GLY A 69 -9.42 14.05 -0.62
N LEU A 70 -8.63 13.21 -1.30
CA LEU A 70 -9.03 11.89 -1.78
C LEU A 70 -9.38 10.94 -0.63
N LEU A 71 -8.70 11.09 0.52
CA LEU A 71 -9.00 10.32 1.73
C LEU A 71 -10.12 10.93 2.58
N SER A 72 -10.44 12.22 2.41
CA SER A 72 -11.54 12.89 3.14
C SER A 72 -12.93 12.47 2.66
N ILE A 73 -13.03 11.92 1.44
CA ILE A 73 -14.29 11.37 0.90
C ILE A 73 -14.66 10.03 1.57
N SER A 74 -13.70 9.35 2.20
CA SER A 74 -13.94 8.12 2.99
C SER A 74 -14.77 8.37 4.28
N GLY A 75 -14.95 9.64 4.69
CA GLY A 75 -15.63 10.02 5.93
C GLY A 75 -17.01 10.68 5.79
N GLN A 76 -17.51 10.94 4.58
CA GLN A 76 -18.84 11.53 4.39
C GLN A 76 -19.82 10.50 3.85
N THR A 77 -20.57 9.90 4.78
CA THR A 77 -21.89 9.31 4.52
C THR A 77 -22.90 10.42 4.18
N THR A 78 -22.72 11.07 3.03
CA THR A 78 -23.82 11.81 2.41
C THR A 78 -24.68 10.81 1.64
N VAL A 79 -25.72 10.38 2.35
CA VAL A 79 -26.86 9.65 1.83
C VAL A 79 -27.51 10.49 0.74
N GLU A 80 -27.09 10.30 -0.51
CA GLU A 80 -27.91 10.50 -1.71
C GLU A 80 -27.04 10.21 -2.93
N THR A 81 -27.55 9.32 -3.80
CA THR A 81 -26.93 8.90 -5.07
C THR A 81 -25.77 7.92 -4.92
N THR A 82 -26.05 6.61 -4.85
CA THR A 82 -25.31 5.54 -5.56
C THR A 82 -25.60 4.15 -5.00
N ARG A 83 -26.63 3.50 -5.53
CA ARG A 83 -26.92 2.07 -5.28
C ARG A 83 -25.81 1.12 -5.80
N ASN A 84 -24.78 1.65 -6.48
CA ASN A 84 -23.61 0.92 -7.00
C ASN A 84 -22.33 1.09 -6.16
N LEU A 85 -22.19 2.10 -5.30
CA LEU A 85 -21.01 2.24 -4.43
C LEU A 85 -21.13 1.44 -3.13
N ALA A 86 -22.36 1.23 -2.62
CA ALA A 86 -22.58 0.45 -1.41
C ALA A 86 -22.08 -1.00 -1.54
N THR A 87 -22.29 -1.63 -2.70
CA THR A 87 -21.81 -2.99 -3.00
C THR A 87 -20.28 -3.04 -3.11
N ARG A 88 -19.68 -2.03 -3.75
CA ARG A 88 -18.21 -1.90 -3.86
C ARG A 88 -17.53 -1.65 -2.52
N ASN A 89 -18.16 -0.87 -1.64
CA ASN A 89 -17.69 -0.67 -0.27
C ASN A 89 -17.81 -1.95 0.57
N ALA A 90 -18.89 -2.73 0.40
CA ALA A 90 -19.05 -4.00 1.12
C ALA A 90 -17.99 -5.03 0.69
N GLU A 91 -17.72 -5.16 -0.62
CA GLU A 91 -16.65 -6.03 -1.14
C GLU A 91 -15.26 -5.58 -0.67
N THR A 92 -15.02 -4.27 -0.62
CA THR A 92 -13.73 -3.73 -0.15
C THR A 92 -13.55 -3.94 1.35
N LEU A 93 -14.60 -3.74 2.16
CA LEU A 93 -14.57 -4.03 3.60
C LEU A 93 -14.31 -5.53 3.85
N GLN A 94 -14.96 -6.40 3.07
CA GLN A 94 -14.75 -7.84 3.18
C GLN A 94 -13.33 -8.25 2.78
N ALA A 95 -12.76 -7.63 1.74
CA ALA A 95 -11.37 -7.87 1.33
C ALA A 95 -10.37 -7.40 2.40
N VAL A 96 -10.66 -6.29 3.08
CA VAL A 96 -9.86 -5.78 4.20
C VAL A 96 -9.93 -6.72 5.41
N ASP A 97 -11.11 -7.23 5.75
CA ASP A 97 -11.27 -8.20 6.83
C ASP A 97 -10.52 -9.52 6.56
N VAL A 98 -10.60 -10.03 5.33
CA VAL A 98 -9.85 -11.22 4.90
C VAL A 98 -8.34 -10.97 4.98
N PHE A 99 -7.88 -9.79 4.57
CA PHE A 99 -6.48 -9.41 4.68
C PHE A 99 -5.99 -9.39 6.14
N PHE A 100 -6.78 -8.82 7.07
CA PHE A 100 -6.43 -8.82 8.49
C PHE A 100 -6.41 -10.22 9.11
N GLN A 101 -7.32 -11.11 8.70
CA GLN A 101 -7.33 -12.50 9.15
C GLN A 101 -6.07 -13.24 8.68
N GLU A 102 -5.70 -13.10 7.41
CA GLU A 102 -4.49 -13.72 6.85
C GLU A 102 -3.21 -13.19 7.49
N LYS A 103 -3.12 -11.88 7.72
CA LYS A 103 -2.01 -11.28 8.48
C LYS A 103 -1.87 -11.92 9.87
N ASN A 104 -2.97 -12.07 10.60
CA ASN A 104 -2.94 -12.64 11.95
C ASN A 104 -2.52 -14.12 11.92
N ARG A 105 -3.00 -14.88 10.94
CA ARG A 105 -2.57 -16.27 10.71
C ARG A 105 -1.07 -16.36 10.46
N LEU A 106 -0.54 -15.50 9.59
CA LEU A 106 0.89 -15.47 9.26
C LEU A 106 1.74 -15.10 10.47
N LEU A 107 1.32 -14.12 11.26
CA LEU A 107 1.97 -13.72 12.52
C LEU A 107 2.05 -14.88 13.53
N MET A 108 0.98 -15.66 13.64
CA MET A 108 0.92 -16.81 14.55
C MET A 108 1.89 -17.92 14.10
N ASN A 109 1.96 -18.19 12.80
CA ASN A 109 2.88 -19.17 12.22
C ASN A 109 4.35 -18.74 12.38
N ILE A 110 4.65 -17.45 12.17
CA ILE A 110 6.01 -16.91 12.37
C ILE A 110 6.41 -17.06 13.84
N ARG A 111 5.55 -16.67 14.78
CA ARG A 111 5.82 -16.84 16.22
C ARG A 111 6.03 -18.30 16.61
N ALA A 112 5.24 -19.22 16.06
CA ALA A 112 5.40 -20.65 16.29
C ALA A 112 6.75 -21.16 15.74
N ALA A 113 7.16 -20.71 14.55
CA ALA A 113 8.45 -21.04 13.96
C ALA A 113 9.63 -20.48 14.78
N THR A 114 9.56 -19.22 15.23
CA THR A 114 10.60 -18.60 16.09
C THR A 114 10.76 -19.34 17.42
N ASN A 115 9.65 -19.78 18.03
CA ASN A 115 9.69 -20.56 19.26
C ASN A 115 10.23 -21.98 19.05
N ALA A 116 9.96 -22.59 17.89
CA ALA A 116 10.50 -23.90 17.53
C ALA A 116 12.02 -23.87 17.26
N VAL A 117 12.54 -22.75 16.74
CA VAL A 117 13.98 -22.54 16.53
C VAL A 117 14.72 -22.30 17.86
N SER A 118 14.06 -21.72 18.87
CA SER A 118 14.66 -21.49 20.19
C SER A 118 14.73 -22.73 21.09
N LEU A 119 14.11 -23.85 20.68
CA LEU A 119 14.10 -25.13 21.40
C LEU A 119 15.09 -26.16 20.82
N LYS A 120 15.85 -25.80 19.78
CA LYS A 120 16.97 -26.57 19.22
C LYS A 120 18.30 -25.94 19.63
#